data_AF-A0A526YLX8-F1
#
_entry.id   AF-A0A526YLX8-F1
#
_cell.length_a   1.000
_cell.length_b   1.000
_cell.length_c   1.000
_cell.angle_alpha   90.00
_cell.angle_beta   90.00
_cell.angle_gamma   90.00
#
_symmetry.space_group_name_H-M   'P 1'
#
loop_
_entity.id
_entity.type
_entity.pdbx_description
1 polymer ?
#
loop_
_entity_poly.entity_id
_entity_poly.type
_entity_poly.pdbx_seq_one_letter_code
_entity_poly.pdbx_strand_id
1 'polypeptide(L)' 'MPGVPPPPDFGRAKLEIETIPRGRTFGRIYWSAYPDPLGYGKSPSRFSDPRRRVPANRFGVLYLGDCLKVCFLEAV' A
#
# COMPACT_ATOMS: atom_id res chain seq x y z
N MET A 1 -0.14 21.44 8.31
CA MET A 1 1.22 21.81 7.86
C MET A 1 1.26 21.73 6.35
N PRO A 2 1.85 22.70 5.64
CA PRO A 2 2.13 22.53 4.21
C PRO A 2 3.05 21.32 4.03
N GLY A 3 2.75 20.46 3.05
CA GLY A 3 3.58 19.28 2.78
C GLY A 3 4.96 19.71 2.27
N VAL A 4 6.01 19.00 2.70
CA VAL A 4 7.37 19.22 2.20
C VAL A 4 7.38 18.96 0.69
N PRO A 5 7.83 19.92 -0.15
CA PRO A 5 7.96 19.67 -1.58
C PRO A 5 8.99 18.57 -1.83
N PRO A 6 8.83 17.75 -2.88
CA PRO A 6 9.81 16.74 -3.22
C PRO A 6 11.17 17.39 -3.53
N PRO A 7 12.28 16.65 -3.34
CA PRO A 7 13.61 17.11 -3.75
C PRO A 7 13.64 17.54 -5.23
N PRO A 8 14.52 18.49 -5.63
CA PRO A 8 14.58 19.00 -7.01
C PRO A 8 14.81 17.91 -8.07
N ASP A 9 15.44 16.81 -7.69
CA ASP A 9 15.78 15.67 -8.53
C ASP A 9 14.77 14.52 -8.45
N PHE A 10 13.64 14.68 -7.73
CA PHE A 10 12.65 13.61 -7.57
C PHE A 10 12.16 13.03 -8.90
N GLY A 11 11.94 13.87 -9.91
CA GLY A 11 11.54 13.41 -11.25
C GLY A 11 12.62 12.61 -12.01
N ARG A 12 13.86 12.63 -11.53
CA ARG A 12 15.00 11.86 -12.05
C ARG A 12 15.26 10.59 -11.24
N ALA A 13 14.58 10.40 -10.10
CA ALA A 13 14.71 9.20 -9.30
C ALA A 13 14.35 7.98 -10.16
N LYS A 14 15.23 6.98 -10.16
CA LYS A 14 14.96 5.73 -10.88
C LYS A 14 13.82 5.02 -10.17
N LEU A 15 12.75 4.72 -10.91
CA LEU A 15 11.70 3.85 -10.39
C LEU A 15 12.25 2.43 -10.29
N GLU A 16 12.40 1.94 -9.06
CA GLU A 16 12.76 0.54 -8.80
C GLU A 16 11.49 -0.31 -8.81
N ILE A 17 11.47 -1.31 -9.68
CA ILE A 17 10.38 -2.26 -9.81
C ILE A 17 10.95 -3.64 -9.46
N GLU A 18 10.37 -4.28 -8.44
CA GLU A 18 10.69 -5.66 -8.08
C GLU A 18 9.62 -6.60 -8.64
N THR A 19 10.04 -7.66 -9.33
CA THR A 19 9.15 -8.77 -9.68
C THR A 19 9.36 -9.90 -8.69
N ILE A 20 8.32 -10.22 -7.93
CA ILE A 20 8.41 -11.26 -6.91
C ILE A 20 8.30 -12.65 -7.55
N PRO A 21 9.27 -13.56 -7.36
CA PRO A 21 9.19 -14.91 -7.88
C PRO A 21 8.08 -15.71 -7.18
N ARG A 22 7.57 -16.73 -7.87
CA ARG A 22 6.62 -17.69 -7.29
C ARG A 22 7.26 -18.41 -6.10
N GLY A 23 6.44 -18.74 -5.10
CA GLY A 23 6.87 -19.45 -3.89
C GLY A 23 7.26 -18.53 -2.72
N ARG A 24 7.44 -17.23 -2.94
CA ARG A 24 7.54 -16.28 -1.84
C ARG A 24 6.18 -16.17 -1.14
N THR A 25 6.20 -16.29 0.18
CA THR A 25 4.99 -16.22 1.01
C THR A 25 4.92 -14.87 1.69
N PHE A 26 3.72 -14.30 1.73
CA PHE A 26 3.42 -13.07 2.46
C PHE A 26 2.23 -13.32 3.39
N GLY A 27 2.18 -12.54 4.47
CA GLY A 27 1.06 -12.55 5.42
C GLY A 27 0.15 -11.33 5.25
N ARG A 28 -1.04 -11.45 5.84
CA ARG A 28 -1.99 -10.35 6.02
C ARG A 28 -2.86 -10.65 7.23
N ILE A 29 -3.03 -9.66 8.11
CA ILE A 29 -4.05 -9.66 9.14
C ILE A 29 -5.16 -8.75 8.64
N TYR A 30 -6.41 -9.23 8.67
CA TYR A 30 -7.57 -8.48 8.21
C TYR A 30 -8.77 -8.80 9.12
N TRP A 31 -9.73 -7.89 9.14
CA TRP A 31 -10.94 -8.06 9.95
C TRP A 31 -11.84 -9.15 9.35
N SER A 32 -12.37 -10.02 10.20
CA SER A 32 -13.27 -11.12 9.81
C SER A 32 -14.57 -10.64 9.12
N ALA A 33 -14.94 -9.36 9.29
CA ALA A 33 -16.06 -8.75 8.59
C ALA A 33 -15.84 -8.64 7.06
N TYR A 34 -14.60 -8.75 6.58
CA TYR A 34 -14.28 -8.74 5.16
C TYR A 34 -14.13 -10.18 4.64
N PRO A 35 -15.02 -10.66 3.77
CA PRO A 35 -15.06 -12.08 3.38
C PRO A 35 -13.98 -12.48 2.35
N ASP A 36 -13.40 -11.52 1.64
CA ASP A 36 -12.35 -11.76 0.66
C ASP A 36 -10.97 -11.32 1.21
N PRO A 37 -10.08 -12.27 1.59
CA PRO A 37 -8.75 -11.96 2.10
C PRO A 37 -7.84 -11.28 1.06
N LEU A 38 -8.11 -11.48 -0.23
CA LEU A 38 -7.38 -10.89 -1.35
C LEU A 38 -8.13 -9.70 -1.97
N GLY A 39 -9.29 -9.35 -1.40
CA GLY A 39 -10.10 -8.23 -1.82
C GLY A 39 -9.28 -6.95 -1.73
N TYR A 40 -9.07 -6.32 -2.88
CA TYR A 40 -8.51 -4.98 -2.98
C TYR A 40 -9.63 -3.99 -3.30
N GLY A 41 -9.50 -2.77 -2.79
CA GLY A 41 -10.51 -1.74 -2.98
C GLY A 41 -9.90 -0.35 -2.97
N LYS A 42 -10.64 0.63 -3.49
CA LYS A 42 -10.24 2.05 -3.51
C LYS A 42 -10.49 2.73 -2.16
N SER A 43 -10.28 2.01 -1.07
CA SER A 43 -10.34 2.58 0.28
C SER A 43 -9.20 3.59 0.45
N PRO A 44 -9.31 4.53 1.40
CA PRO A 44 -8.17 5.36 1.77
C PRO A 44 -6.96 4.49 2.11
N SER A 45 -5.79 4.88 1.60
CA SER A 45 -4.54 4.15 1.79
C SER A 45 -3.39 5.15 1.87
N ARG A 46 -2.29 4.81 2.56
CA ARG A 46 -1.11 5.70 2.65
C ARG A 46 -0.46 6.01 1.29
N PHE A 47 -0.77 5.17 0.29
CA PHE A 47 -0.30 5.30 -1.08
C PHE A 47 -1.25 6.12 -1.95
N SER A 48 -2.49 6.35 -1.50
CA SER A 48 -3.40 7.26 -2.18
C SER A 48 -2.96 8.69 -1.96
N ASP A 49 -2.82 9.46 -3.04
CA ASP A 49 -2.49 10.88 -2.93
C ASP A 49 -3.58 11.59 -2.10
N PRO A 50 -3.25 12.13 -0.90
CA PRO A 50 -4.23 12.78 -0.03
C PRO A 50 -4.81 14.06 -0.65
N ARG A 51 -4.18 14.60 -1.72
CA ARG A 51 -4.67 15.74 -2.50
C ARG A 51 -5.72 15.30 -3.52
N ARG A 52 -5.68 14.04 -3.98
CA ARG A 52 -6.70 13.45 -4.87
C ARG A 52 -7.88 12.95 -4.05
N ARG A 53 -8.78 13.88 -3.73
CA ARG A 53 -9.98 13.62 -2.91
C ARG A 53 -11.06 12.80 -3.62
N VAL A 54 -10.95 12.57 -4.92
CA VAL A 54 -11.92 11.78 -5.71
C VAL A 54 -11.71 10.29 -5.41
N PRO A 55 -12.70 9.59 -4.81
CA PRO A 55 -12.55 8.18 -4.44
C PRO A 55 -12.18 7.27 -5.63
N ALA A 56 -12.69 7.58 -6.83
CA ALA A 56 -12.38 6.83 -8.05
C ALA A 56 -10.90 6.89 -8.46
N ASN A 57 -10.13 7.88 -7.99
CA ASN A 57 -8.72 8.07 -8.32
C ASN A 57 -7.77 7.43 -7.30
N ARG A 58 -8.29 6.81 -6.24
CA ARG A 58 -7.47 6.10 -5.26
C ARG A 58 -6.93 4.80 -5.85
N PHE A 59 -5.77 4.40 -5.38
CA PHE A 59 -5.18 3.12 -5.76
C PHE A 59 -5.92 1.99 -5.06
N GLY A 60 -6.29 0.95 -5.82
CA GLY A 60 -6.73 -0.31 -5.26
C GLY A 60 -5.50 -1.09 -4.80
N VAL A 61 -5.25 -1.13 -3.50
CA VAL A 61 -4.03 -1.74 -2.93
C VAL A 61 -4.36 -2.95 -2.07
N LEU A 62 -3.43 -3.91 -2.05
CA LEU A 62 -3.42 -5.04 -1.12
C LEU A 62 -2.20 -4.89 -0.20
N TYR A 63 -2.44 -4.67 1.09
CA TYR A 63 -1.37 -4.65 2.08
C TYR A 63 -0.96 -6.07 2.45
N LEU A 64 0.33 -6.34 2.39
CA LEU A 64 0.98 -7.62 2.67
C LEU A 64 2.25 -7.36 3.49
N GLY A 65 2.55 -8.23 4.45
CA GLY A 65 3.80 -8.24 5.21
C GLY A 65 4.67 -9.44 4.82
N ASP A 66 5.98 -9.27 4.90
CA ASP A 66 6.96 -10.34 4.64
C ASP A 66 6.98 -11.42 5.75
N CYS A 67 6.52 -11.07 6.95
CA CYS A 67 6.39 -11.95 8.09
C CYS A 67 5.20 -11.55 8.97
N LEU A 68 4.82 -12.44 9.90
CA LEU A 68 3.71 -12.20 10.83
C LEU A 68 3.95 -10.97 11.72
N LYS A 69 5.20 -10.71 12.12
CA LYS A 69 5.55 -9.54 12.94
C LYS A 69 5.23 -8.23 12.23
N VAL A 70 5.59 -8.11 10.95
CA VAL A 70 5.26 -6.93 10.13
C VAL A 70 3.74 -6.81 9.95
N CYS A 71 3.05 -7.92 9.70
CA CYS A 71 1.60 -7.91 9.58
C CYS A 71 0.90 -7.40 10.86
N PHE A 72 1.40 -7.79 12.03
CA PHE A 72 0.86 -7.34 13.31
C PHE A 72 1.10 -5.84 13.54
N LEU A 73 2.33 -5.37 13.29
CA LEU A 73 2.69 -3.95 13.46
C LEU A 73 1.90 -3.00 12.55
N GLU A 74 1.50 -3.44 11.36
CA GLU A 74 0.74 -2.60 10.41
C GLU A 74 -0.78 -2.72 10.59
N ALA A 75 -1.27 -3.67 11.40
CA ALA A 75 -2.70 -3.94 11.57
C ALA A 75 -3.27 -3.52 12.94
N VAL A 76 -2.41 -3.30 13.94
CA VAL A 76 -2.78 -2.95 15.32
C VAL A 76 -2.58 -1.47 15.60
#